data_AF-A0A0F9PTI5-F1
#
_entry.id   AF-A0A0F9PTI5-F1
#
_cell.length_a   1.000
_cell.length_b   1.000
_cell.length_c   1.000
_cell.angle_alpha   90.00
_cell.angle_beta   90.00
_cell.angle_gamma   90.00
#
_symmetry.space_group_name_H-M   'P 1'
#
loop_
_entity.id
_entity.type
_entity.pdbx_description
1 polymer ?
#
loop_
_entity_poly.entity_id
_entity_poly.type
_entity_poly.pdbx_seq_one_letter_code
_entity_poly.pdbx_strand_id
1 'polypeptide(L)' 'MTGKRVEFTEAQWNLLRWIRDDLFADDANLHGAARPLYRKGLIGAMPVEGSDAAVEALFITDEGREALREHDGN' A
#
# COMPACT_ATOMS: atom_id res chain seq x y z
N MET A 1 7.95 12.74 22.10
CA MET A 1 8.95 12.03 21.28
C MET A 1 8.40 10.62 21.09
N THR A 2 7.78 10.26 19.98
CA THR A 2 8.41 10.12 18.66
C THR A 2 7.35 10.06 17.55
N GLY A 3 7.05 11.19 16.89
CA GLY A 3 6.42 11.17 15.57
C GLY A 3 7.52 11.04 14.52
N LYS A 4 8.01 9.83 14.26
CA LYS A 4 8.94 9.62 13.14
C LYS A 4 8.12 9.67 11.86
N ARG A 5 8.17 10.81 11.15
CA ARG A 5 7.50 10.99 9.85
C ARG A 5 7.97 9.90 8.88
N VAL A 6 7.02 9.22 8.25
CA VAL A 6 7.30 8.24 7.21
C VAL A 6 7.43 8.99 5.88
N GLU A 7 8.63 9.04 5.33
CA GLU A 7 8.84 9.56 3.97
C GLU A 7 8.50 8.48 2.93
N PHE A 8 7.75 8.88 1.90
CA PHE A 8 7.43 8.06 0.75
C PHE A 8 8.17 8.58 -0.48
N THR A 9 8.62 7.67 -1.34
CA THR A 9 8.98 8.07 -2.71
C THR A 9 7.72 8.45 -3.48
N GLU A 10 7.87 9.22 -4.56
CA GLU A 10 6.74 9.56 -5.45
C GLU A 10 5.99 8.31 -5.94
N ALA A 11 6.71 7.24 -6.27
CA ALA A 11 6.11 5.97 -6.67
C ALA A 11 5.34 5.29 -5.52
N GLN A 12 5.82 5.39 -4.28
CA GLN A 12 5.12 4.85 -3.10
C GLN A 12 3.88 5.67 -2.76
N TRP A 13 3.97 6.99 -2.88
CA TRP A 13 2.85 7.89 -2.68
C TRP A 13 1.73 7.64 -3.70
N ASN A 14 2.08 7.58 -4.98
CA ASN A 14 1.13 7.29 -6.04
C ASN A 14 0.48 5.91 -5.88
N LEU A 15 1.26 4.90 -5.48
CA LEU A 15 0.73 3.57 -5.19
C LEU A 15 -0.25 3.57 -4.01
N LEU A 16 0.06 4.24 -2.90
CA LEU A 16 -0.84 4.31 -1.75
C LEU A 16 -2.15 5.04 -2.07
N ARG A 17 -2.09 6.12 -2.86
CA ARG A 17 -3.30 6.82 -3.35
C ARG A 17 -4.13 5.92 -4.26
N TRP A 18 -3.47 5.18 -5.14
CA TRP A 18 -4.15 4.29 -6.05
C TRP A 18 -4.85 3.13 -5.31
N ILE A 19 -4.19 2.48 -4.33
CA ILE A 19 -4.80 1.43 -3.49
C ILE A 19 -5.95 1.98 -2.63
N ARG A 20 -5.87 3.25 -2.20
CA ARG A 20 -6.95 3.90 -1.45
C ARG A 20 -8.19 4.10 -2.32
N ASP A 21 -8.00 4.46 -3.58
CA ASP A 21 -9.08 4.84 -4.49
C ASP A 21 -9.64 3.61 -5.26
N ASP A 22 -8.83 2.57 -5.48
CA ASP A 22 -9.18 1.30 -6.14
C ASP A 22 -8.63 0.10 -5.35
N LEU A 23 -9.49 -0.83 -4.95
CA LEU A 23 -9.17 -2.01 -4.13
C LEU A 23 -8.37 -3.11 -4.86
N PHE A 24 -7.94 -2.88 -6.11
CA PHE A 24 -7.45 -3.93 -7.00
C PHE A 24 -6.11 -3.59 -7.64
N ALA A 25 -5.02 -4.14 -7.10
CA ALA A 25 -3.80 -4.42 -7.86
C ALA A 25 -3.75 -5.90 -8.19
N ASP A 26 -3.51 -6.26 -9.44
CA ASP A 26 -3.23 -7.64 -9.85
C ASP A 26 -1.72 -7.89 -9.73
N ASP A 27 -1.35 -8.91 -8.94
CA ASP A 27 0.02 -9.20 -8.54
C ASP A 27 0.70 -10.20 -9.48
N ALA A 28 1.36 -9.66 -10.51
CA ALA A 28 2.45 -10.37 -11.18
C ALA A 28 3.82 -9.74 -10.89
N ASN A 29 3.85 -8.57 -10.25
CA ASN A 29 5.06 -7.83 -9.91
C ASN A 29 4.70 -6.82 -8.81
N LEU A 30 4.76 -7.23 -7.54
CA LEU A 30 4.99 -6.31 -6.41
C LEU A 30 6.03 -5.26 -6.83
N HIS A 31 5.55 -4.12 -7.33
CA HIS A 31 6.38 -3.08 -7.91
C HIS A 31 7.44 -2.69 -6.88
N GLY A 32 8.59 -2.14 -7.32
CA GLY A 32 9.65 -1.69 -6.39
C GLY A 32 9.16 -0.76 -5.27
N ALA A 33 8.00 -0.11 -5.46
CA ALA A 33 7.30 0.69 -4.47
C ALA A 33 6.41 -0.11 -3.48
N ALA A 34 5.78 -1.21 -3.90
CA ALA A 34 4.89 -2.02 -3.05
C ALA A 34 5.65 -2.78 -1.97
N ARG A 35 6.77 -3.41 -2.33
CA ARG A 35 7.54 -4.27 -1.42
C ARG A 35 8.03 -3.54 -0.15
N PRO A 36 8.56 -2.31 -0.22
CA PRO A 36 8.88 -1.54 0.99
C PRO A 36 7.66 -1.18 1.85
N LEU A 37 6.51 -0.89 1.23
CA LEU A 37 5.27 -0.56 1.96
C LEU A 37 4.71 -1.80 2.68
N TYR A 38 4.72 -2.95 2.00
CA TYR A 38 4.33 -4.24 2.57
C TYR A 38 5.23 -4.62 3.76
N ARG A 39 6.56 -4.50 3.61
CA ARG A 39 7.51 -4.74 4.71
C ARG A 39 7.33 -3.81 5.90
N LYS A 40 6.83 -2.60 5.67
CA LYS A 40 6.50 -1.63 6.73
C LYS A 40 5.11 -1.86 7.34
N GLY A 41 4.34 -2.84 6.85
CA GLY A 41 2.98 -3.10 7.31
C GLY A 41 1.96 -2.03 6.90
N LEU A 42 2.28 -1.21 5.90
CA LEU A 42 1.40 -0.11 5.45
C LEU A 42 0.39 -0.56 4.39
N ILE A 43 0.66 -1.69 3.74
CA ILE A 43 -0.26 -2.36 2.83
C ILE A 43 -0.24 -3.87 3.12
N GLY A 44 -1.36 -4.52 2.84
CA GLY A 44 -1.50 -5.98 2.86
C GLY A 44 -1.89 -6.51 1.48
N ALA A 45 -1.88 -7.82 1.35
CA ALA A 45 -2.32 -8.55 0.17
C ALA A 45 -3.30 -9.64 0.60
N MET A 46 -4.35 -9.87 -0.17
CA MET A 46 -5.31 -10.95 0.04
C MET A 46 -5.59 -11.68 -1.27
N PRO A 47 -5.73 -13.01 -1.27
CA PRO A 47 -6.09 -13.75 -2.48
C PRO A 47 -7.48 -13.32 -2.96
N VAL A 48 -7.64 -13.20 -4.27
CA VAL A 48 -8.94 -12.90 -4.88
C VAL A 48 -9.71 -14.21 -5.08
N GLU A 49 -10.89 -14.33 -4.46
CA GLU A 49 -11.73 -15.51 -4.67
C GLU A 49 -12.21 -15.57 -6.13
N GLY A 50 -12.01 -16.72 -6.78
CA GLY A 50 -12.46 -16.95 -8.17
C GLY A 50 -11.49 -16.47 -9.25
N SER A 51 -10.32 -15.95 -8.89
CA SER A 51 -9.21 -15.72 -9.85
C SER A 51 -8.32 -16.96 -9.99
N ASP A 52 -7.44 -16.95 -11.00
CA ASP A 52 -6.29 -17.86 -10.98
C ASP A 52 -5.51 -17.67 -9.67
N ALA A 53 -4.95 -18.77 -9.14
CA ALA A 53 -4.39 -18.87 -7.80
C ALA A 53 -3.19 -17.94 -7.49
N ALA A 54 -2.83 -17.05 -8.41
CA ALA A 54 -1.73 -16.10 -8.30
C ALA A 54 -2.18 -14.64 -8.13
N VAL A 55 -3.47 -14.32 -8.27
CA VAL A 55 -3.94 -12.93 -8.15
C VAL A 55 -4.18 -12.58 -6.68
N GLU A 56 -3.39 -11.64 -6.15
CA GLU A 56 -3.58 -11.05 -4.84
C GLU A 56 -4.03 -9.59 -4.97
N ALA A 57 -5.12 -9.21 -4.30
CA ALA A 57 -5.55 -7.83 -4.19
C ALA A 57 -4.79 -7.12 -3.06
N LEU A 58 -4.21 -5.95 -3.37
CA LEU A 58 -3.59 -5.09 -2.38
C LEU A 58 -4.61 -4.22 -1.67
N PHE A 59 -4.45 -4.06 -0.36
CA PHE A 59 -5.24 -3.14 0.45
C PHE A 59 -4.35 -2.30 1.37
N ILE A 60 -4.81 -1.09 1.70
CA ILE A 60 -4.13 -0.23 2.67
C ILE A 60 -4.53 -0.62 4.10
N THR A 61 -3.56 -0.79 4.98
CA THR A 61 -3.80 -1.10 6.40
C THR A 61 -4.22 0.17 7.16
N ASP A 62 -4.63 0.01 8.42
CA ASP A 62 -4.94 1.17 9.27
C ASP A 62 -3.70 2.03 9.51
N GLU A 63 -2.53 1.40 9.72
CA GLU A 63 -1.24 2.08 9.80
C GLU A 63 -0.88 2.79 8.49
N GLY A 64 -1.16 2.18 7.35
CA GLY A 64 -0.99 2.80 6.03
C GLY A 64 -1.85 4.04 5.85
N ARG A 65 -3.11 4.00 6.29
CA ARG A 65 -4.04 5.13 6.25
C ARG A 65 -3.61 6.26 7.18
N GLU A 66 -3.11 5.92 8.36
CA GLU A 66 -2.53 6.91 9.28
C GLU A 66 -1.30 7.58 8.68
N ALA A 67 -0.35 6.80 8.17
CA ALA A 67 0.85 7.33 7.52
C ALA A 67 0.52 8.19 6.29
N LEU A 68 -0.51 7.82 5.51
CA LEU A 68 -1.00 8.62 4.40
C LEU A 68 -1.58 9.96 4.89
N ARG A 69 -2.39 9.94 5.95
CA ARG A 69 -3.00 11.16 6.54
C ARG A 69 -1.95 12.10 7.13
N GLU A 70 -0.93 11.58 7.80
CA GLU A 70 0.18 12.38 8.33
C GLU A 70 0.98 13.07 7.21
N HIS A 71 1.02 12.46 6.02
CA HIS A 71 1.66 13.01 4.84
C HIS A 71 0.75 13.98 4.05
N ASP A 72 -0.57 13.75 4.01
CA ASP A 72 -1.56 14.56 3.28
C ASP A 72 -2.04 15.80 4.06
N GLY A 73 -2.07 15.71 5.40
CA GLY A 73 -2.55 16.75 6.33
C GLY A 73 -1.52 17.82 6.69
N ASN A 74 -0.55 18.05 5.80
CA ASN A 74 0.52 19.03 5.94
C ASN A 74 0.51 20.00 4.75
#